data_AF-A0A5D0V0R0-F1
#
_entry.id   AF-A0A5D0V0R0-F1
#
_cell.length_a   1.000
_cell.length_b   1.000
_cell.length_c   1.000
_cell.angle_alpha   90.00
_cell.angle_beta   90.00
_cell.angle_gamma   90.00
#
_symmetry.space_group_name_H-M   'P 1'
#
loop_
_entity.id
_entity.type
_entity.pdbx_description
1 polymer ?
#
loop_
_entity_poly.entity_id
_entity_poly.type
_entity_poly.pdbx_seq_one_letter_code
_entity_poly.pdbx_strand_id
1 'polypeptide(L)'
;MSRWWTEAVAALGDVVPLPLAALLLLLAALLAALAWYFFPAWVPRRLPRPRLRLPRPRRPRLRLRLPRLRLPRLRLPRRRRAARLGEPAVPVPAPRTPEPAAPGHASLADRLAAEGRYAEAVRERLRDMVRALVDRQVVEPRPGMTVTELTTVAARVRPEVRPTLHAAGTIFSDLWYAQRPATPEHDRRMRDLATDLHRELAEDGERR
;
A
#
# COMPACT_ATOMS: atom_id res chain seq x y z
N MET A 1 -31.34 13.54 23.08
CA MET A 1 -30.02 12.99 23.48
C MET A 1 -29.48 13.92 24.56
N SER A 2 -29.29 13.58 25.84
CA SER A 2 -28.60 12.40 26.36
C SER A 2 -28.70 12.32 27.92
N ARG A 3 -29.91 12.37 28.52
CA ARG A 3 -30.06 12.13 29.98
C ARG A 3 -29.69 10.69 30.38
N TRP A 4 -30.02 9.73 29.50
CA TRP A 4 -29.63 8.34 29.65
C TRP A 4 -28.10 8.13 29.61
N TRP A 5 -27.37 8.95 28.85
CA TRP A 5 -25.91 8.90 28.79
C TRP A 5 -25.27 9.32 30.12
N THR A 6 -25.81 10.37 30.74
CA THR A 6 -25.30 10.84 32.04
C THR A 6 -25.61 9.86 33.17
N GLU A 7 -26.77 9.20 33.15
CA GLU A 7 -27.09 8.12 34.09
C GLU A 7 -26.20 6.90 33.90
N ALA A 8 -25.96 6.48 32.66
CA ALA A 8 -25.07 5.35 32.36
C ALA A 8 -23.61 5.63 32.77
N VAL A 9 -23.12 6.85 32.56
CA VAL A 9 -21.76 7.25 32.95
C VAL A 9 -21.64 7.38 34.48
N ALA A 10 -22.66 7.90 35.16
CA ALA A 10 -22.68 8.00 36.62
C ALA A 10 -22.72 6.62 37.28
N ALA A 11 -23.59 5.72 36.81
CA ALA A 11 -23.68 4.35 37.31
C ALA A 11 -22.40 3.54 37.05
N LEU A 12 -21.70 3.81 35.94
CA LEU A 12 -20.42 3.16 35.63
C LEU A 12 -19.27 3.71 36.50
N GLY A 13 -19.35 4.97 36.93
CA GLY A 13 -18.39 5.59 37.84
C GLY A 13 -18.42 5.02 39.26
N ASP A 14 -19.61 4.67 39.78
CA ASP A 14 -19.77 4.08 41.11
C ASP A 14 -19.33 2.61 41.18
N VAL A 15 -19.36 1.89 40.05
CA VAL A 15 -19.02 0.46 39.98
C VAL A 15 -17.53 0.23 39.72
N VAL A 16 -16.82 1.20 39.15
CA VAL A 16 -15.40 1.06 38.82
C VAL A 16 -14.56 1.81 39.85
N PRO A 17 -14.01 1.13 40.87
CA PRO A 17 -13.11 1.77 41.81
C PRO A 17 -11.88 2.32 41.06
N LEU A 18 -11.40 3.50 41.45
CA LEU A 18 -10.23 4.18 40.87
C LEU A 18 -9.03 3.27 40.52
N PRO A 19 -8.61 2.30 41.37
CA PRO A 19 -7.54 1.37 41.01
C PRO A 19 -7.87 0.48 39.81
N LEU A 20 -9.13 0.09 39.63
CA LEU A 20 -9.60 -0.77 38.54
C LEU A 20 -9.66 0.00 37.21
N ALA A 21 -10.09 1.27 37.25
CA ALA A 21 -9.98 2.17 36.10
C ALA A 21 -8.52 2.36 35.67
N ALA A 22 -7.60 2.55 36.62
CA ALA A 22 -6.17 2.64 36.33
C ALA A 22 -5.63 1.34 35.72
N LEU A 23 -6.06 0.18 36.23
CA LEU A 23 -5.67 -1.13 35.71
C LEU A 23 -6.19 -1.37 34.29
N LEU A 24 -7.43 -0.97 33.99
CA LEU A 24 -8.01 -1.02 32.64
C LEU A 24 -7.27 -0.10 31.67
N LEU A 25 -6.91 1.12 32.10
CA LEU A 25 -6.11 2.04 31.29
C LEU A 25 -4.71 1.49 31.02
N LEU A 26 -4.06 0.91 32.02
CA LEU A 26 -2.76 0.25 31.88
C LEU A 26 -2.86 -0.97 30.93
N LEU A 27 -3.91 -1.77 31.05
CA LEU A 27 -4.16 -2.91 30.16
C LEU A 27 -4.39 -2.44 28.72
N ALA A 28 -5.20 -1.40 28.50
CA ALA A 28 -5.43 -0.81 27.19
C ALA A 28 -4.14 -0.24 26.58
N ALA A 29 -3.32 0.46 27.38
CA ALA A 29 -2.02 0.97 26.96
C ALA A 29 -1.05 -0.16 26.62
N LEU A 30 -1.04 -1.24 27.41
CA LEU A 30 -0.20 -2.42 27.17
C LEU A 30 -0.61 -3.11 25.87
N LEU A 31 -1.92 -3.31 25.62
CA LEU A 31 -2.44 -3.88 24.39
C LEU A 31 -2.11 -3.02 23.18
N ALA A 32 -2.23 -1.69 23.29
CA ALA A 32 -1.84 -0.76 22.23
C ALA A 32 -0.33 -0.82 21.94
N ALA A 33 0.50 -0.90 22.98
CA ALA A 33 1.94 -1.06 22.83
C ALA A 33 2.31 -2.42 22.20
N LEU A 34 1.64 -3.51 22.61
CA LEU A 34 1.82 -4.83 22.02
C LEU A 34 1.39 -4.86 20.56
N ALA A 35 0.23 -4.28 20.23
CA ALA A 35 -0.25 -4.16 18.86
C ALA A 35 0.74 -3.35 18.01
N TRP A 36 1.25 -2.24 18.53
CA TRP A 36 2.28 -1.43 17.87
C TRP A 36 3.59 -2.20 17.66
N TYR A 37 4.00 -3.02 18.62
CA TYR A 37 5.24 -3.78 18.59
C TYR A 37 5.16 -5.03 17.70
N PHE A 38 4.05 -5.78 17.74
CA PHE A 38 3.85 -7.00 16.96
C PHE A 38 3.40 -6.73 15.51
N PHE A 39 2.77 -5.58 15.23
CA PHE A 39 2.37 -5.17 13.88
C PHE A 39 3.09 -3.89 13.38
N PRO A 40 4.44 -3.89 13.24
CA PRO A 40 5.17 -2.73 12.72
C PRO A 40 5.03 -2.57 11.18
N ALA A 41 4.24 -3.42 10.51
CA ALA A 41 4.17 -3.51 9.06
C ALA A 41 3.38 -2.36 8.38
N TRP A 42 2.72 -1.49 9.13
CA TRP A 42 1.96 -0.34 8.60
C TRP A 42 2.68 1.02 8.70
N VAL A 43 3.96 1.05 9.13
CA VAL A 43 4.79 2.26 9.01
C VAL A 43 5.60 2.20 7.72
N PRO A 44 5.12 2.75 6.58
CA PRO A 44 5.96 2.95 5.42
C PRO A 44 7.13 3.85 5.83
N ARG A 45 8.34 3.29 5.93
CA ARG A 45 9.61 4.03 6.13
C ARG A 45 9.98 4.95 4.95
N ARG A 46 9.02 5.28 4.07
CA ARG A 46 9.16 6.18 2.93
C ARG A 46 8.29 7.41 3.13
N LEU A 47 8.51 8.15 4.22
CA LEU A 47 8.12 9.56 4.22
C LEU A 47 9.05 10.26 3.21
N PRO A 48 8.53 10.83 2.10
CA PRO A 48 9.35 11.67 1.25
C PRO A 48 9.79 12.86 2.09
N ARG A 49 11.10 12.99 2.33
CA ARG A 49 11.64 14.20 2.95
C ARG A 49 11.20 15.38 2.07
N PRO A 50 10.39 16.33 2.58
CA PRO A 50 10.02 17.47 1.78
C PRO A 50 11.32 18.24 1.54
N ARG A 51 11.76 18.30 0.28
CA ARG A 51 12.82 19.20 -0.13
C ARG A 51 12.24 20.61 -0.11
N LEU A 52 12.05 21.17 1.09
CA LEU A 52 11.88 22.61 1.25
C LEU A 52 13.16 23.26 0.74
N ARG A 53 13.14 23.69 -0.52
CA ARG A 53 14.10 24.63 -1.08
C ARG A 53 13.86 25.98 -0.39
N LEU A 54 14.42 26.14 0.79
CA LEU A 54 14.58 27.46 1.37
C LEU A 54 15.52 28.28 0.46
N PRO A 55 15.09 29.46 -0.02
CA PRO A 55 15.96 30.35 -0.79
C PRO A 55 17.14 30.75 0.10
N ARG A 56 18.36 30.50 -0.39
CA ARG A 56 19.58 30.86 0.32
C ARG A 56 19.66 32.38 0.45
N PRO A 57 19.70 32.96 1.66
CA PRO A 57 19.96 34.38 1.79
C PRO A 57 21.42 34.66 1.39
N ARG A 58 21.61 35.57 0.43
CA ARG A 58 22.93 36.10 0.08
C ARG A 58 23.48 36.85 1.30
N ARG A 59 24.39 36.24 2.03
CA ARG A 59 25.15 36.94 3.08
C ARG A 59 26.22 37.84 2.43
N PRO A 60 26.35 39.11 2.86
CA PRO A 60 27.40 39.98 2.39
C PRO A 60 28.77 39.47 2.86
N ARG A 61 29.77 39.58 1.98
CA ARG A 61 31.12 39.07 2.18
C ARG A 61 31.89 39.96 3.17
N LEU A 62 31.73 39.70 4.46
CA LEU A 62 32.65 40.20 5.48
C LEU A 62 33.96 39.41 5.40
N ARG A 63 34.98 40.03 4.80
CA ARG A 63 36.35 39.50 4.72
C ARG A 63 37.05 39.67 6.06
N LEU A 64 36.72 38.83 7.03
CA LEU A 64 37.54 38.67 8.23
C LEU A 64 38.75 37.79 7.87
N ARG A 65 39.92 38.42 7.77
CA ARG A 65 41.21 37.74 7.67
C ARG A 65 41.51 37.07 9.01
N LEU A 66 41.11 35.81 9.15
CA LEU A 66 41.55 34.97 10.27
C LEU A 66 43.00 34.50 10.01
N PRO A 67 43.92 34.68 10.97
CA PRO A 67 45.28 34.15 10.88
C PRO A 67 45.24 32.62 10.85
N ARG A 68 46.08 32.03 9.99
CA ARG A 68 46.13 30.58 9.74
C ARG A 68 46.69 29.84 10.95
N LEU A 69 45.81 29.41 11.85
CA LEU A 69 46.13 28.41 12.85
C LEU A 69 46.31 27.05 12.17
N ARG A 70 47.56 26.56 12.14
CA ARG A 70 47.90 25.22 11.67
C ARG A 70 47.39 24.19 12.68
N LEU A 71 46.24 23.59 12.39
CA LEU A 71 45.77 22.39 13.10
C LEU A 71 46.59 21.17 12.65
N PRO A 72 47.10 20.34 13.57
CA PRO A 72 47.75 19.08 13.23
C PRO A 72 46.74 18.11 12.62
N ARG A 73 47.11 17.52 11.48
CA ARG A 73 46.25 16.59 10.73
C ARG A 73 46.10 15.28 11.50
N LEU A 74 44.97 15.10 12.19
CA LEU A 74 44.52 13.78 12.65
C LEU A 74 44.23 12.91 11.42
N ARG A 75 45.15 11.97 11.15
CA ARG A 75 45.00 10.95 10.11
C ARG A 75 43.95 9.94 10.56
N LEU A 76 42.70 10.15 10.13
CA LEU A 76 41.68 9.10 10.16
C LEU A 76 42.09 7.97 9.19
N PRO A 77 42.11 6.70 9.62
CA PRO A 77 42.44 5.60 8.74
C PRO A 77 41.35 5.48 7.67
N ARG A 78 41.73 5.68 6.41
CA ARG A 78 40.91 5.32 5.24
C ARG A 78 40.64 3.82 5.34
N ARG A 79 39.40 3.46 5.66
CA ARG A 79 38.88 2.10 5.47
C ARG A 79 39.03 1.77 3.98
N ARG A 80 40.10 1.06 3.64
CA ARG A 80 40.28 0.43 2.33
C ARG A 80 39.11 -0.52 2.16
N ARG A 81 38.18 -0.15 1.28
CA ARG A 81 37.17 -1.07 0.77
C ARG A 81 37.96 -2.14 0.03
N ALA A 82 38.05 -3.33 0.61
CA ALA A 82 38.66 -4.47 -0.06
C ALA A 82 37.94 -4.67 -1.40
N ALA A 83 38.69 -4.53 -2.48
CA ALA A 83 38.28 -5.03 -3.78
C ALA A 83 38.09 -6.53 -3.62
N ARG A 84 36.84 -6.99 -3.68
CA ARG A 84 36.54 -8.42 -3.82
C ARG A 84 37.05 -8.83 -5.20
N LEU A 85 38.18 -9.53 -5.19
CA LEU A 85 38.63 -10.36 -6.29
C LEU A 85 37.65 -11.53 -6.41
N GLY A 86 37.09 -11.72 -7.61
CA GLY A 86 36.53 -12.99 -8.06
C GLY A 86 35.17 -13.39 -7.48
N GLU A 87 34.10 -12.75 -7.96
CA GLU A 87 32.79 -13.39 -8.05
C GLU A 87 32.43 -13.37 -9.54
N PRO A 88 32.17 -14.50 -10.21
CA PRO A 88 31.83 -14.51 -11.62
C PRO A 88 30.59 -13.64 -11.83
N ALA A 89 30.67 -12.76 -12.85
CA ALA A 89 29.59 -11.86 -13.20
C ALA A 89 28.33 -12.69 -13.48
N VAL A 90 27.40 -12.72 -12.52
CA VAL A 90 26.02 -13.11 -12.78
C VAL A 90 25.54 -12.09 -13.82
N PRO A 91 25.09 -12.52 -15.01
CA PRO A 91 24.56 -11.60 -15.99
C PRO A 91 23.45 -10.81 -15.32
N VAL A 92 23.59 -9.48 -15.26
CA VAL A 92 22.48 -8.60 -14.91
C VAL A 92 21.41 -8.88 -15.94
N PRO A 93 20.24 -9.44 -15.58
CA PRO A 93 19.18 -9.63 -16.55
C PRO A 93 18.85 -8.25 -17.10
N ALA A 94 18.69 -8.15 -18.42
CA ALA A 94 18.00 -7.02 -19.02
C ALA A 94 16.72 -6.70 -18.23
N PRO A 95 16.20 -5.46 -18.26
CA PRO A 95 14.92 -5.15 -17.64
C PRO A 95 13.94 -6.25 -18.05
N ARG A 96 13.52 -7.08 -17.10
CA ARG A 96 12.54 -8.12 -17.39
C ARG A 96 11.29 -7.38 -17.81
N THR A 97 11.06 -7.27 -19.11
CA THR A 97 9.70 -7.26 -19.64
C THR A 97 8.97 -8.36 -18.87
N PRO A 98 7.80 -8.09 -18.27
CA PRO A 98 7.10 -9.12 -17.51
C PRO A 98 6.93 -10.32 -18.42
N GLU A 99 7.75 -11.34 -18.16
CA GLU A 99 7.70 -12.60 -18.88
C GLU A 99 6.30 -13.15 -18.58
N PRO A 100 5.51 -13.51 -19.60
CA PRO A 100 4.22 -14.14 -19.35
C PRO A 100 4.48 -15.33 -18.43
N ALA A 101 3.82 -15.31 -17.26
CA ALA A 101 4.05 -16.30 -16.22
C ALA A 101 3.95 -17.70 -16.83
N ALA A 102 5.00 -18.51 -16.65
CA ALA A 102 5.03 -19.88 -17.11
C ALA A 102 3.72 -20.60 -16.74
N PRO A 103 3.10 -21.35 -17.67
CA PRO A 103 1.86 -22.06 -17.40
C PRO A 103 2.11 -23.07 -16.27
N GLY A 104 1.57 -22.78 -15.08
CA GLY A 104 1.73 -23.63 -13.90
C GLY A 104 1.95 -22.88 -12.57
N HIS A 105 2.35 -21.61 -12.58
CA HIS A 105 2.40 -20.83 -11.34
C HIS A 105 1.01 -20.26 -11.01
N ALA A 106 0.39 -20.74 -9.93
CA ALA A 106 -0.82 -20.15 -9.36
C ALA A 106 -0.60 -18.64 -9.13
N SER A 107 -1.57 -17.81 -9.52
CA SER A 107 -1.46 -16.36 -9.38
C SER A 107 -1.21 -15.98 -7.91
N LEU A 108 -0.64 -14.79 -7.66
CA LEU A 108 -0.47 -14.31 -6.29
C LEU A 108 -1.80 -14.30 -5.53
N ALA A 109 -2.89 -13.91 -6.19
CA ALA A 109 -4.23 -13.94 -5.62
C ALA A 109 -4.67 -15.36 -5.24
N ASP A 110 -4.40 -16.36 -6.08
CA ASP A 110 -4.78 -17.74 -5.79
C ASP A 110 -3.99 -18.33 -4.60
N ARG A 111 -2.71 -17.97 -4.46
CA ARG A 111 -1.92 -18.35 -3.29
C ARG A 111 -2.47 -17.73 -2.01
N LEU A 112 -2.81 -16.45 -2.05
CA LEU A 112 -3.43 -15.75 -0.91
C LEU A 112 -4.78 -16.40 -0.55
N ALA A 113 -5.61 -16.72 -1.53
CA ALA A 113 -6.89 -17.40 -1.28
C ALA A 113 -6.70 -18.78 -0.64
N ALA A 114 -5.68 -19.54 -1.06
CA ALA A 114 -5.34 -20.83 -0.47
C ALA A 114 -4.86 -20.72 1.00
N GLU A 115 -4.25 -19.60 1.37
CA GLU A 115 -3.87 -19.27 2.76
C GLU A 115 -5.05 -18.75 3.61
N GLY A 116 -6.28 -18.68 3.06
CA GLY A 116 -7.44 -18.08 3.73
C GLY A 116 -7.41 -16.55 3.76
N ARG A 117 -6.48 -15.94 3.04
CA ARG A 117 -6.23 -14.50 2.98
C ARG A 117 -7.08 -13.83 1.91
N TYR A 118 -8.39 -13.99 2.03
CA TYR A 118 -9.36 -13.61 0.99
C TYR A 118 -9.39 -12.13 0.68
N ALA A 119 -9.23 -11.28 1.70
CA ALA A 119 -9.14 -9.85 1.49
C ALA A 119 -7.99 -9.55 0.52
N GLU A 120 -6.78 -10.01 0.84
CA GLU A 120 -5.59 -9.70 0.06
C GLU A 120 -5.66 -10.32 -1.34
N ALA A 121 -6.26 -11.50 -1.47
CA ALA A 121 -6.56 -12.12 -2.75
C ALA A 121 -7.46 -11.22 -3.62
N VAL A 122 -8.58 -10.71 -3.09
CA VAL A 122 -9.48 -9.77 -3.79
C VAL A 122 -8.73 -8.54 -4.27
N ARG A 123 -7.87 -7.96 -3.42
CA ARG A 123 -7.07 -6.78 -3.78
C ARG A 123 -6.10 -7.07 -4.92
N GLU A 124 -5.41 -8.22 -4.90
CA GLU A 124 -4.49 -8.58 -5.99
C GLU A 124 -5.25 -8.86 -7.29
N ARG A 125 -6.43 -9.50 -7.25
CA ARG A 125 -7.29 -9.65 -8.44
C ARG A 125 -7.72 -8.31 -9.02
N LEU A 126 -8.11 -7.36 -8.17
CA LEU A 126 -8.44 -6.00 -8.64
C LEU A 126 -7.24 -5.34 -9.31
N ARG A 127 -6.04 -5.49 -8.75
CA ARG A 127 -4.80 -4.98 -9.35
C ARG A 127 -4.55 -5.61 -10.72
N ASP A 128 -4.80 -6.91 -10.87
CA ASP A 128 -4.67 -7.61 -12.15
C ASP A 128 -5.72 -7.12 -13.18
N MET A 129 -6.97 -6.91 -12.77
CA MET A 129 -8.00 -6.31 -13.62
C MET A 129 -7.60 -4.91 -14.11
N VAL A 130 -7.08 -4.07 -13.22
CA VAL A 130 -6.57 -2.74 -13.58
C VAL A 130 -5.40 -2.83 -14.55
N ARG A 131 -4.44 -3.74 -14.33
CA ARG A 131 -3.34 -3.99 -15.27
C ARG A 131 -3.87 -4.37 -16.65
N ALA A 132 -4.84 -5.30 -16.72
CA ALA A 132 -5.43 -5.74 -17.98
C ALA A 132 -6.09 -4.61 -18.78
N LEU A 133 -6.69 -3.62 -18.09
CA LEU A 133 -7.25 -2.41 -18.71
C LEU A 133 -6.15 -1.46 -19.23
N VAL A 134 -5.08 -1.29 -18.47
CA VAL A 134 -3.94 -0.43 -18.82
C VAL A 134 -3.17 -1.02 -20.01
N ASP A 135 -2.89 -2.32 -19.97
CA ASP A 135 -2.14 -3.03 -21.03
C ASP A 135 -2.88 -2.95 -22.38
N ARG A 136 -4.22 -2.91 -22.34
CA ARG A 136 -5.08 -2.73 -23.52
C ARG A 136 -5.39 -1.26 -23.84
N GLN A 137 -4.75 -0.32 -23.15
CA GLN A 137 -4.93 1.12 -23.32
C GLN A 137 -6.39 1.60 -23.17
N VAL A 138 -7.20 0.87 -22.40
CA VAL A 138 -8.59 1.25 -22.07
C VAL A 138 -8.60 2.38 -21.05
N VAL A 139 -7.61 2.41 -20.16
CA VAL A 139 -7.44 3.43 -19.11
C VAL A 139 -5.98 3.84 -19.00
N GLU A 140 -5.72 5.14 -18.89
CA GLU A 140 -4.41 5.67 -18.53
C GLU A 140 -4.32 5.85 -17.00
N PRO A 141 -3.46 5.10 -16.29
CA PRO A 141 -3.41 5.12 -14.83
C PRO A 141 -2.78 6.40 -14.30
N ARG A 142 -3.44 7.04 -13.34
CA ARG A 142 -2.91 8.25 -12.66
C ARG A 142 -2.74 7.99 -11.17
N PRO A 143 -1.69 8.57 -10.52
CA PRO A 143 -1.54 8.48 -9.08
C PRO A 143 -2.79 9.00 -8.36
N GLY A 144 -3.32 8.22 -7.41
CA GLY A 144 -4.51 8.58 -6.63
C GLY A 144 -5.85 8.30 -7.31
N MET A 145 -5.86 7.70 -8.50
CA MET A 145 -7.09 7.32 -9.19
C MET A 145 -7.88 6.27 -8.39
N THR A 146 -9.16 6.56 -8.15
CA THR A 146 -10.06 5.65 -7.45
C THR A 146 -10.62 4.58 -8.39
N VAL A 147 -11.11 3.47 -7.82
CA VAL A 147 -11.76 2.40 -8.61
C VAL A 147 -13.00 2.93 -9.32
N THR A 148 -13.79 3.80 -8.69
CA THR A 148 -14.99 4.41 -9.29
C THR A 148 -14.65 5.30 -10.49
N GLU A 149 -13.61 6.13 -10.37
CA GLU A 149 -13.12 6.94 -11.48
C GLU A 149 -12.60 6.06 -12.62
N LEU A 150 -11.86 5.00 -12.29
CA LEU A 150 -11.36 4.02 -13.27
C LEU A 150 -12.52 3.36 -14.01
N THR A 151 -13.56 2.91 -13.30
CA THR A 151 -14.78 2.36 -13.91
C THR A 151 -15.46 3.37 -14.84
N THR A 152 -15.53 4.64 -14.45
CA THR A 152 -16.14 5.69 -15.28
C THR A 152 -15.31 6.00 -16.52
N VAL A 153 -13.99 6.03 -16.40
CA VAL A 153 -13.08 6.21 -17.56
C VAL A 153 -13.17 5.01 -18.49
N ALA A 154 -13.08 3.79 -17.96
CA ALA A 154 -13.17 2.56 -18.74
C ALA A 154 -14.51 2.48 -19.49
N ALA A 155 -15.62 2.80 -18.81
CA ALA A 155 -16.97 2.76 -19.38
C ALA A 155 -17.18 3.77 -20.53
N ARG A 156 -16.38 4.84 -20.62
CA ARG A 156 -16.43 5.77 -21.76
C ARG A 156 -15.78 5.19 -23.01
N VAL A 157 -14.81 4.29 -22.84
CA VAL A 157 -14.11 3.62 -23.94
C VAL A 157 -14.80 2.31 -24.29
N ARG A 158 -15.28 1.57 -23.28
CA ARG A 158 -15.95 0.27 -23.37
C ARG A 158 -17.13 0.22 -22.38
N PRO A 159 -18.35 0.58 -22.79
CA PRO A 159 -19.51 0.61 -21.90
C PRO A 159 -19.83 -0.74 -21.22
N GLU A 160 -19.47 -1.84 -21.87
CA GLU A 160 -19.76 -3.23 -21.50
C GLU A 160 -19.04 -3.63 -20.21
N VAL A 161 -17.85 -3.07 -19.96
CA VAL A 161 -17.06 -3.40 -18.75
C VAL A 161 -17.60 -2.72 -17.48
N ARG A 162 -18.54 -1.78 -17.62
CA ARG A 162 -19.06 -0.99 -16.50
C ARG A 162 -19.69 -1.84 -15.39
N PRO A 163 -20.61 -2.79 -15.67
CA PRO A 163 -21.24 -3.59 -14.62
C PRO A 163 -20.21 -4.45 -13.87
N THR A 164 -19.27 -5.06 -14.60
CA THR A 164 -18.21 -5.92 -14.08
C THR A 164 -17.27 -5.15 -13.15
N LEU A 165 -16.77 -3.99 -13.59
CA LEU A 165 -15.90 -3.14 -12.77
C LEU A 165 -16.63 -2.50 -11.60
N HIS A 166 -17.91 -2.16 -11.75
CA HIS A 166 -18.71 -1.63 -10.65
C HIS A 166 -18.88 -2.68 -9.55
N ALA A 167 -19.26 -3.92 -9.90
CA ALA A 167 -19.39 -5.01 -8.94
C ALA A 167 -18.07 -5.32 -8.22
N ALA A 168 -16.96 -5.33 -8.95
CA ALA A 168 -15.62 -5.52 -8.39
C ALA A 168 -15.25 -4.39 -7.40
N GLY A 169 -15.56 -3.14 -7.77
CA GLY A 169 -15.35 -1.97 -6.92
C GLY A 169 -16.19 -1.98 -5.65
N THR A 170 -17.43 -2.49 -5.71
CA THR A 170 -18.30 -2.66 -4.52
C THR A 170 -17.70 -3.67 -3.55
N ILE A 171 -17.33 -4.86 -4.03
CA ILE A 171 -16.69 -5.90 -3.20
C ILE A 171 -15.43 -5.35 -2.54
N PHE A 172 -14.57 -4.68 -3.30
CA PHE A 172 -13.36 -4.07 -2.75
C PHE A 172 -13.69 -3.03 -1.68
N SER A 173 -14.67 -2.15 -1.94
CA SER A 173 -15.05 -1.09 -1.00
C SER A 173 -15.62 -1.64 0.30
N ASP A 174 -16.43 -2.68 0.22
CA ASP A 174 -17.00 -3.38 1.37
C ASP A 174 -15.91 -3.97 2.27
N LEU A 175 -14.89 -4.58 1.68
CA LEU A 175 -13.80 -5.20 2.42
C LEU A 175 -12.80 -4.15 2.97
N TRP A 176 -12.42 -3.14 2.18
CA TRP A 176 -11.35 -2.19 2.54
C TRP A 176 -11.81 -0.99 3.35
N TYR A 177 -12.95 -0.42 2.97
CA TYR A 177 -13.43 0.83 3.56
C TYR A 177 -14.51 0.58 4.60
N ALA A 178 -15.41 -0.38 4.35
CA ALA A 178 -16.43 -0.76 5.32
C ALA A 178 -15.94 -1.83 6.33
N GLN A 179 -14.70 -2.32 6.20
CA GLN A 179 -14.07 -3.28 7.11
C GLN A 179 -14.91 -4.56 7.33
N ARG A 180 -15.66 -5.00 6.31
CA ARG A 180 -16.41 -6.25 6.38
C ARG A 180 -15.44 -7.44 6.33
N PRO A 181 -15.71 -8.52 7.07
CA PRO A 181 -14.86 -9.71 7.04
C PRO A 181 -14.89 -10.34 5.64
N ALA A 182 -13.70 -10.61 5.10
CA ALA A 182 -13.57 -11.26 3.81
C ALA A 182 -13.88 -12.75 3.92
N THR A 183 -14.59 -13.28 2.93
CA THR A 183 -15.02 -14.68 2.88
C THR A 183 -14.58 -15.34 1.57
N PRO A 184 -14.55 -16.68 1.49
CA PRO A 184 -14.25 -17.40 0.25
C PRO A 184 -15.16 -17.00 -0.92
N GLU A 185 -16.41 -16.65 -0.64
CA GLU A 185 -17.40 -16.20 -1.63
C GLU A 185 -16.98 -14.90 -2.29
N HIS A 186 -16.39 -13.96 -1.53
CA HIS A 186 -15.88 -12.71 -2.07
C HIS A 186 -14.72 -12.95 -3.05
N ASP A 187 -13.78 -13.83 -2.70
CA ASP A 187 -12.68 -14.20 -3.62
C ASP A 187 -13.19 -14.89 -4.88
N ARG A 188 -14.10 -15.86 -4.73
CA ARG A 188 -14.73 -16.56 -5.88
C ARG A 188 -15.43 -15.56 -6.80
N ARG A 189 -16.27 -14.69 -6.25
CA ARG A 189 -16.98 -13.68 -7.03
C ARG A 189 -16.03 -12.72 -7.73
N MET A 190 -14.95 -12.31 -7.07
CA MET A 190 -13.93 -11.45 -7.67
C MET A 190 -13.16 -12.15 -8.79
N ARG A 191 -12.90 -13.45 -8.67
CA ARG A 191 -12.30 -14.28 -9.73
C ARG A 191 -13.21 -14.38 -10.95
N ASP A 192 -14.51 -14.57 -10.74
CA ASP A 192 -15.49 -14.63 -11.83
C ASP A 192 -15.55 -13.28 -12.58
N LEU A 193 -15.64 -12.17 -11.84
CA LEU A 193 -15.62 -10.81 -12.42
C LEU A 193 -14.32 -10.51 -13.18
N ALA A 194 -13.17 -10.97 -12.69
CA ALA A 194 -11.92 -10.84 -13.41
C ALA A 194 -11.94 -11.63 -14.73
N THR A 195 -12.53 -12.83 -14.73
CA THR A 195 -12.67 -13.67 -15.93
C THR A 195 -13.61 -13.01 -16.94
N ASP A 196 -14.76 -12.51 -16.49
CA ASP A 196 -15.71 -11.77 -17.33
C ASP A 196 -15.07 -10.55 -17.96
N LEU A 197 -14.31 -9.77 -17.19
CA LEU A 197 -13.58 -8.62 -17.71
C LEU A 197 -12.61 -9.02 -18.82
N HIS A 198 -11.85 -10.11 -18.66
CA HIS A 198 -10.91 -10.56 -19.68
C HIS A 198 -11.63 -10.97 -20.97
N ARG A 199 -12.79 -11.61 -20.85
CA ARG A 199 -13.64 -11.99 -22.00
C ARG A 199 -14.20 -10.75 -22.70
N GLU A 200 -14.82 -9.82 -21.97
CA GLU A 200 -15.31 -8.54 -22.50
C GLU A 200 -14.18 -7.74 -23.19
N LEU A 201 -12.96 -7.83 -22.66
CA LEU A 201 -11.80 -7.18 -23.26
C LEU A 201 -11.29 -7.86 -24.54
N ALA A 202 -11.53 -9.17 -24.70
CA ALA A 202 -11.10 -9.98 -25.84
C ALA A 202 -12.09 -9.92 -27.02
N GLU A 203 -13.40 -9.99 -26.75
CA GLU A 203 -14.47 -10.02 -27.77
C GLU A 203 -14.45 -8.81 -28.72
N ASP A 204 -13.86 -7.69 -28.30
CA ASP A 204 -13.74 -6.46 -29.10
C ASP A 204 -12.46 -6.37 -29.94
N GLY A 205 -11.45 -7.19 -29.60
CA GLY A 205 -10.24 -7.33 -30.44
C GLY A 205 -10.52 -8.07 -31.75
N GLU A 206 -11.57 -8.89 -31.77
CA GLU A 206 -12.02 -9.64 -32.96
C GLU A 206 -13.03 -8.87 -33.83
N ARG A 207 -13.63 -7.80 -33.30
CA ARG A 207 -14.61 -6.95 -34.03
C ARG A 207 -13.97 -5.78 -34.79
N ARG A 208 -12.65 -5.61 -34.73
CA ARG A 208 -11.86 -4.58 -35.44
C ARG A 208 -11.04 -5.20 -36.56
#